data_AF-E7RKY0-F1
#
_entry.id   AF-E7RKY0-F1
#
_cell.length_a   1.000
_cell.length_b   1.000
_cell.length_c   1.000
_cell.angle_alpha   90.00
_cell.angle_beta   90.00
_cell.angle_gamma   90.00
#
_symmetry.space_group_name_H-M   'P 1'
#
loop_
_entity.id
_entity.type
_entity.pdbx_description
1 polymer ?
#
loop_
_entity_poly.entity_id
_entity_poly.type
_entity_poly.pdbx_seq_one_letter_code
_entity_poly.pdbx_strand_id
1 'polypeptide(L)' 'MMLKYFTKRYEVIMQGTYPASRKKIMLATLAKDIEKAYAIPLQRDPAWEQNNEEIFSLYSQVATRKDM' A
#
# COMPACT_ATOMS: atom_id res chain seq x y z
N MET A 1 13.97 -4.98 3.30
CA MET A 1 13.81 -4.50 4.69
C MET A 1 12.84 -3.32 4.84
N MET A 2 12.47 -2.57 3.79
CA MET A 2 11.34 -1.63 3.84
C MET A 2 10.01 -2.28 3.37
N LEU A 3 10.06 -3.10 2.32
CA LEU A 3 8.87 -3.73 1.74
C LEU A 3 8.19 -4.67 2.73
N LYS A 4 8.96 -5.57 3.35
CA LYS A 4 8.48 -6.48 4.42
C LYS A 4 7.80 -5.73 5.57
N TYR A 5 8.27 -4.54 5.92
CA TYR A 5 7.65 -3.72 6.95
C TYR A 5 6.26 -3.22 6.53
N PHE A 6 6.12 -2.73 5.30
CA PHE A 6 4.83 -2.32 4.76
C PHE A 6 3.87 -3.50 4.56
N THR A 7 4.37 -4.65 4.09
CA THR A 7 3.59 -5.89 4.02
C THR A 7 3.07 -6.27 5.40
N LYS A 8 3.91 -6.21 6.43
CA LYS A 8 3.49 -6.56 7.79
C LYS A 8 2.45 -5.58 8.34
N ARG A 9 2.61 -4.28 8.09
CA ARG A 9 1.60 -3.26 8.45
C ARG A 9 0.26 -3.54 7.75
N TYR A 10 0.29 -3.88 6.48
CA TYR A 10 -0.92 -4.26 5.73
C TYR A 10 -1.62 -5.48 6.35
N GLU A 11 -0.88 -6.55 6.64
CA GLU A 11 -1.42 -7.75 7.31
C GLU A 11 -2.10 -7.41 8.64
N VAL A 12 -1.45 -6.60 9.48
CA VAL A 12 -1.98 -6.18 10.79
C VAL A 12 -3.29 -5.39 10.63
N ILE A 13 -3.39 -4.51 9.63
CA ILE A 13 -4.62 -3.75 9.36
C ILE A 13 -5.75 -4.68 8.92
N MET A 14 -5.44 -5.65 8.04
CA MET A 14 -6.42 -6.58 7.49
C MET A 14 -6.94 -7.55 8.55
N GLN A 15 -6.03 -8.17 9.31
CA GLN A 15 -6.34 -9.16 10.35
C GLN A 15 -6.90 -8.51 11.63
N GLY A 16 -6.56 -7.25 11.89
CA GLY A 16 -7.00 -6.56 13.10
C GLY A 16 -8.50 -6.29 13.14
N THR A 17 -9.05 -6.33 14.35
CA THR A 17 -10.46 -6.02 14.63
C THR A 17 -10.61 -4.51 14.80
N TYR A 18 -10.71 -3.80 13.68
CA TYR A 18 -10.93 -2.35 13.65
C TYR A 18 -12.28 -2.03 12.99
N PRO A 19 -12.96 -0.95 13.41
CA PRO A 19 -14.09 -0.40 12.66
C PRO A 19 -13.70 -0.10 11.20
N ALA A 20 -14.62 -0.29 10.26
CA ALA A 20 -14.37 -0.11 8.83
C ALA A 20 -13.79 1.29 8.51
N SER A 21 -14.34 2.33 9.12
CA SER A 21 -13.85 3.72 8.98
C SER A 21 -12.39 3.88 9.41
N ARG A 22 -11.98 3.19 10.49
CA ARG A 22 -10.60 3.20 10.98
C ARG A 22 -9.67 2.42 10.05
N LYS A 23 -10.10 1.26 9.53
CA LYS A 23 -9.32 0.51 8.52
C LYS A 23 -9.06 1.37 7.29
N LYS A 24 -10.07 2.10 6.80
CA LYS A 24 -9.92 3.00 5.65
C LYS A 24 -8.84 4.07 5.87
N ILE A 25 -8.84 4.72 7.04
CA ILE A 25 -7.82 5.73 7.39
C ILE A 25 -6.42 5.11 7.48
N MET A 26 -6.30 3.92 8.08
CA MET A 26 -5.02 3.21 8.20
C MET A 26 -4.47 2.78 6.84
N LEU A 27 -5.32 2.27 5.95
CA LEU A 27 -4.95 1.92 4.58
C LEU A 27 -4.57 3.16 3.75
N ALA A 28 -5.29 4.28 3.90
CA ALA A 28 -4.94 5.54 3.25
C ALA A 28 -3.59 6.08 3.70
N THR A 29 -3.28 5.95 5.00
CA THR A 29 -1.97 6.33 5.54
C THR A 29 -0.88 5.40 5.00
N LEU A 30 -1.13 4.09 4.98
CA LEU A 30 -0.19 3.11 4.48
C LEU A 30 0.12 3.32 2.99
N ALA A 31 -0.88 3.61 2.16
CA ALA A 31 -0.68 3.91 0.74
C ALA A 31 0.27 5.10 0.55
N LYS A 32 0.02 6.22 1.26
CA LYS A 32 0.87 7.42 1.21
C LYS A 32 2.30 7.15 1.71
N ASP A 33 2.46 6.32 2.73
CA ASP A 33 3.79 5.96 3.23
C ASP A 33 4.57 5.16 2.19
N ILE A 34 3.91 4.22 1.48
CA ILE A 34 4.50 3.42 0.41
C ILE A 34 4.87 4.31 -0.79
N GLU A 35 3.96 5.20 -1.22
CA GLU A 35 4.19 6.17 -2.29
C GLU A 35 5.47 6.99 -2.05
N LYS A 36 5.60 7.54 -0.84
CA LYS A 36 6.77 8.34 -0.45
C LYS A 36 8.04 7.51 -0.36
N ALA A 37 7.97 6.32 0.24
CA ALA A 37 9.14 5.49 0.46
C ALA A 37 9.77 4.97 -0.84
N TYR A 38 8.95 4.76 -1.87
CA TYR A 38 9.40 4.20 -3.15
C TYR A 38 9.34 5.18 -4.32
N ALA A 39 8.99 6.44 -4.06
CA ALA A 39 8.80 7.47 -5.08
C ALA A 39 7.88 6.97 -6.21
N ILE A 40 6.74 6.38 -5.84
CA ILE A 40 5.79 5.82 -6.81
C ILE A 40 5.29 6.96 -7.72
N PRO A 41 5.37 6.81 -9.05
CA PRO A 41 4.86 7.79 -9.99
C PRO A 41 3.37 8.07 -9.78
N LEU A 42 3.00 9.35 -9.80
CA LEU A 42 1.59 9.78 -9.71
C LEU A 42 0.77 9.36 -10.94
N GLN A 43 1.43 9.22 -12.08
CA GLN A 43 0.85 8.74 -13.33
C GLN A 43 1.33 7.32 -13.60
N ARG A 44 0.54 6.56 -14.35
CA ARG A 44 0.89 5.20 -14.73
C ARG A 44 2.22 5.17 -15.50
N ASP A 45 3.15 4.36 -15.04
CA ASP A 45 4.46 4.16 -15.67
C ASP A 45 4.76 2.66 -15.75
N PRO A 46 4.45 2.02 -16.90
CA PRO A 46 4.64 0.57 -17.07
C PRO A 46 6.10 0.12 -16.90
N ALA A 47 7.07 0.97 -17.25
CA ALA A 47 8.48 0.63 -17.10
C ALA A 47 8.90 0.65 -15.63
N TRP A 48 8.40 1.61 -14.85
CA TRP A 48 8.59 1.62 -13.40
C TRP A 48 7.89 0.44 -12.74
N GLU A 49 6.63 0.16 -13.13
CA GLU A 49 5.82 -0.94 -12.60
C GLU A 49 6.53 -2.30 -12.79
N GLN A 50 7.06 -2.55 -13.98
CA GLN A 50 7.77 -3.80 -14.29
C GLN A 50 9.06 -3.95 -13.48
N ASN A 51 9.81 -2.88 -13.30
CA ASN A 51 11.05 -2.91 -12.51
C ASN A 51 10.81 -2.97 -10.99
N ASN A 52 9.60 -2.65 -10.53
CA ASN A 52 9.23 -2.56 -9.12
C ASN A 52 8.01 -3.43 -8.79
N GLU A 53 7.87 -4.58 -9.47
CA GLU A 53 6.66 -5.41 -9.45
C GLU A 53 6.17 -5.72 -8.04
N GLU A 54 7.06 -6.13 -7.13
CA GLU A 54 6.68 -6.46 -5.75
C GLU A 54 6.14 -5.25 -4.96
N ILE A 55 6.74 -4.07 -5.20
CA ILE A 55 6.32 -2.81 -4.56
C ILE A 55 4.97 -2.39 -5.12
N PHE A 56 4.82 -2.42 -6.44
CA PHE A 56 3.58 -2.04 -7.12
C PHE A 56 2.43 -2.98 -6.78
N SER A 57 2.69 -4.28 -6.66
CA SER A 57 1.71 -5.28 -6.23
C SER A 57 1.17 -4.97 -4.84
N LEU A 58 2.04 -4.70 -3.86
CA LEU A 58 1.61 -4.31 -2.52
C LEU A 58 0.83 -2.99 -2.53
N TYR A 59 1.37 -1.97 -3.21
CA TYR A 59 0.73 -0.66 -3.31
C TYR A 59 -0.67 -0.76 -3.91
N SER A 60 -0.84 -1.50 -5.01
CA SER A 60 -2.12 -1.71 -5.68
C SER A 60 -3.14 -2.41 -4.78
N GLN A 61 -2.71 -3.41 -3.99
CA GLN A 61 -3.58 -4.07 -3.01
C GLN A 61 -4.05 -3.11 -1.93
N VAL A 62 -3.15 -2.30 -1.36
CA VAL A 62 -3.48 -1.31 -0.33
C VAL A 62 -4.43 -0.24 -0.89
N ALA A 63 -4.14 0.29 -2.08
CA ALA A 63 -4.95 1.31 -2.75
C ALA A 63 -6.37 0.79 -3.06
N THR A 64 -6.49 -0.42 -3.60
CA THR A 64 -7.79 -1.04 -3.91
C THR A 64 -8.63 -1.21 -2.64
N ARG A 65 -8.03 -1.69 -1.54
CA ARG A 65 -8.75 -1.89 -0.26
C ARG A 65 -9.13 -0.59 0.44
N LYS A 66 -8.41 0.51 0.20
CA LYS A 66 -8.73 1.85 0.72
C LYS A 66 -10.03 2.38 0.12
N ASP A 67 -10.33 2.02 -1.13
CA ASP A 67 -11.45 2.57 -1.91
C ASP A 67 -12.73 1.72 -1.83
N MET A 68 -12.65 0.52 -1.22
CA MET A 68 -13.80 -0.29 -0.80
C MET A 68 -14.36 0.19 0.54
#